data_AF-A0A2V7U3X9-F1
#
_entry.id   AF-A0A2V7U3X9-F1
#
_cell.length_a   1.000
_cell.length_b   1.000
_cell.length_c   1.000
_cell.angle_alpha   90.00
_cell.angle_beta   90.00
_cell.angle_gamma   90.00
#
_symmetry.space_group_name_H-M   'P 1'
#
loop_
_entity.id
_entity.type
_entity.pdbx_description
1 polymer ?
#
loop_
_entity_poly.entity_id
_entity_poly.type
_entity_poly.pdbx_seq_one_letter_code
_entity_poly.pdbx_strand_id
1 'polypeptide(L)'
;MTTKLTRREWHRLVLGGLGASALASTTRGAEKRIDSRFHGVLIGAQSYSFRDRPLDKAIEAYVAVPLGEAELWQGHVEPRPDYARLQQMSAAEKTESREKLRQWRLTTPLATLRQIGDKFRAAGVDLYAYNYSFQDDFTDAEIDRGFEMAKALGAKVITASANQKAVPRIAAA
;
A
#
# COMPACT_ATOMS: atom_id res chain seq x y z
N MET A 1 -9.25 -60.40 -11.48
CA MET A 1 -10.49 -59.75 -11.96
C MET A 1 -10.21 -58.26 -12.09
N THR A 2 -10.10 -57.74 -13.32
CA THR A 2 -9.88 -56.32 -13.58
C THR A 2 -11.22 -55.61 -13.70
N THR A 3 -11.59 -54.84 -12.69
CA THR A 3 -12.83 -54.05 -12.69
C THR A 3 -12.70 -52.94 -13.72
N LYS A 4 -13.43 -53.03 -14.84
CA LYS A 4 -13.50 -51.95 -15.84
C LYS A 4 -14.40 -50.85 -15.29
N LEU A 5 -13.81 -49.71 -14.94
CA LEU A 5 -14.55 -48.51 -14.56
C LEU A 5 -15.40 -48.02 -15.74
N THR A 6 -16.66 -47.70 -15.46
CA THR A 6 -17.53 -47.07 -16.46
C THR A 6 -17.12 -45.62 -16.68
N ARG A 7 -17.46 -45.05 -17.85
CA ARG A 7 -17.19 -43.64 -18.16
C ARG A 7 -17.70 -42.69 -17.07
N ARG A 8 -18.88 -42.98 -16.50
CA ARG A 8 -19.47 -42.17 -15.43
C ARG A 8 -18.70 -42.22 -14.12
N GLU A 9 -18.17 -43.39 -13.75
CA GLU A 9 -17.34 -43.55 -12.55
C GLU A 9 -15.98 -42.88 -12.74
N TRP A 10 -15.42 -42.97 -13.95
CA TRP A 10 -14.19 -42.26 -14.31
C TRP A 10 -14.35 -40.74 -14.20
N HIS A 11 -15.48 -40.19 -14.70
CA HIS A 11 -15.78 -38.76 -14.59
C HIS A 11 -15.97 -38.32 -13.12
N ARG A 12 -16.63 -39.14 -12.28
CA ARG A 12 -16.76 -38.84 -10.84
C ARG A 12 -15.42 -38.87 -10.12
N LEU A 13 -14.53 -39.79 -10.48
CA LEU A 13 -13.19 -39.88 -9.89
C LEU A 13 -12.31 -38.68 -10.29
N VAL A 14 -12.35 -38.29 -11.57
CA VAL A 14 -11.58 -37.15 -12.08
C VAL A 14 -12.12 -35.81 -11.57
N LEU A 15 -13.45 -35.60 -11.57
CA LEU A 15 -14.05 -34.38 -11.03
C LEU A 15 -13.90 -34.29 -9.51
N GLY A 16 -14.04 -35.41 -8.79
CA GLY A 16 -13.81 -35.48 -7.34
C GLY A 16 -12.34 -35.25 -6.96
N GLY A 17 -11.41 -35.79 -7.75
CA GLY A 17 -9.97 -35.59 -7.59
C GLY A 17 -9.53 -34.16 -7.85
N LEU A 18 -10.01 -33.55 -8.95
CA LEU A 18 -9.71 -32.16 -9.31
C LEU A 18 -10.31 -31.15 -8.32
N GLY A 19 -11.54 -31.41 -7.83
CA GLY A 19 -12.17 -30.57 -6.81
C GLY A 19 -11.43 -30.59 -5.47
N ALA A 20 -10.94 -31.76 -5.03
CA ALA A 20 -10.17 -31.89 -3.80
C ALA A 20 -8.77 -31.24 -3.92
N SER A 21 -8.09 -31.36 -5.06
CA SER A 21 -6.80 -30.70 -5.30
C SER A 21 -6.91 -29.19 -5.48
N ALA A 22 -8.00 -28.68 -6.07
CA ALA A 22 -8.24 -27.24 -6.19
C ALA A 22 -8.54 -26.57 -4.84
N LEU A 23 -9.18 -27.30 -3.91
CA LEU A 23 -9.43 -26.83 -2.54
C LEU A 23 -8.21 -26.97 -1.62
N ALA A 24 -7.29 -27.90 -1.92
CA ALA A 24 -6.05 -28.07 -1.14
C ALA A 24 -4.98 -27.01 -1.47
N SER A 25 -5.04 -26.37 -2.65
CA SER A 25 -4.09 -25.31 -3.03
C SER A 25 -4.41 -23.92 -2.48
N THR A 26 -5.59 -23.71 -1.87
CA THR A 26 -6.03 -22.40 -1.35
C THR A 26 -5.78 -22.21 0.14
N THR A 27 -5.19 -23.20 0.82
CA THR A 27 -4.84 -23.11 2.25
C THR A 27 -3.37 -22.72 2.49
N ARG A 28 -2.72 -22.03 1.53
CA ARG A 28 -1.63 -21.12 1.91
C ARG A 28 -2.28 -19.98 2.66
N GLY A 29 -2.20 -20.08 4.00
CA GLY A 29 -2.82 -19.22 5.00
C GLY A 29 -3.41 -17.93 4.43
N ALA A 30 -4.73 -17.90 4.30
CA ALA A 30 -5.42 -16.63 4.16
C ALA A 30 -5.03 -15.82 5.40
N GLU A 31 -4.12 -14.87 5.22
CA GLU A 31 -3.82 -13.86 6.25
C GLU A 31 -5.18 -13.35 6.73
N LYS A 32 -5.39 -13.40 8.05
CA LYS A 32 -6.68 -13.05 8.64
C LYS A 32 -6.89 -11.55 8.48
N ARG A 33 -7.38 -11.14 7.32
CA ARG A 33 -7.69 -9.76 6.97
C ARG A 33 -8.90 -9.31 7.77
N ILE A 34 -8.86 -8.06 8.21
CA ILE A 34 -10.01 -7.41 8.84
C ILE A 34 -11.04 -7.20 7.74
N ASP A 35 -12.25 -7.72 7.92
CA ASP A 35 -13.36 -7.47 6.98
C ASP A 35 -14.19 -6.30 7.49
N SER A 36 -13.91 -5.11 6.96
CA SER A 36 -14.63 -3.87 7.25
C SER A 36 -15.71 -3.58 6.21
N ARG A 37 -16.35 -4.63 5.67
CA ARG A 37 -17.50 -4.50 4.78
C ARG A 37 -18.79 -4.43 5.57
N PHE A 38 -19.57 -3.40 5.33
CA PHE A 38 -20.91 -3.21 5.88
C PHE A 38 -21.89 -3.12 4.72
N HIS A 39 -22.92 -3.97 4.72
CA HIS A 39 -23.88 -4.07 3.60
C HIS A 39 -23.20 -4.26 2.23
N GLY A 40 -22.08 -5.00 2.20
CA GLY A 40 -21.30 -5.26 0.98
C GLY A 40 -20.37 -4.11 0.55
N VAL A 41 -20.38 -2.97 1.24
CA VAL A 41 -19.52 -1.82 0.95
C VAL A 41 -18.31 -1.83 1.87
N LEU A 42 -17.12 -1.76 1.28
CA LEU A 42 -15.85 -1.74 1.98
C LEU A 42 -15.57 -0.36 2.56
N ILE A 43 -15.35 -0.29 3.86
CA ILE A 43 -14.95 0.94 4.55
C ILE A 43 -13.47 0.84 4.89
N GLY A 44 -12.71 1.86 4.49
CA GLY A 44 -11.31 2.04 4.85
C GLY A 44 -11.05 3.46 5.34
N ALA A 45 -9.79 3.79 5.58
CA ALA A 45 -9.39 5.15 5.89
C ALA A 45 -8.07 5.50 5.22
N GLN A 46 -7.89 6.79 4.93
CA GLN A 46 -6.55 7.33 4.72
C GLN A 46 -5.85 7.47 6.07
N SER A 47 -4.59 7.04 6.14
CA SER A 47 -3.84 7.07 7.41
C SER A 47 -3.63 8.50 7.93
N TYR A 48 -3.79 9.53 7.10
CA TYR A 48 -3.83 10.94 7.53
C TYR A 48 -4.86 11.24 8.64
N SER A 49 -5.95 10.46 8.72
CA SER A 49 -6.90 10.52 9.83
C SER A 49 -6.25 10.20 11.19
N PHE A 50 -5.14 9.45 11.17
CA PHE A 50 -4.29 9.12 12.32
C PHE A 50 -2.95 9.88 12.29
N ARG A 51 -2.86 11.04 11.64
CA ARG A 51 -1.60 11.79 11.54
C ARG A 51 -1.05 12.26 12.89
N ASP A 52 -1.82 12.23 13.97
CA ASP A 52 -1.39 12.65 15.31
C ASP A 52 -0.40 11.68 15.96
N ARG A 53 -0.17 10.50 15.36
CA ARG A 53 0.69 9.44 15.92
C ARG A 53 1.69 8.91 14.88
N PRO A 54 2.74 8.19 15.29
CA PRO A 54 3.68 7.56 14.36
C PRO A 54 3.03 6.37 13.63
N LEU A 55 3.65 5.94 12.52
CA LEU A 55 3.16 4.87 11.63
C LEU A 55 2.67 3.63 12.38
N ASP A 56 3.47 3.08 13.29
CA ASP A 56 3.11 1.84 14.00
C ASP A 56 1.85 2.03 14.86
N LYS A 57 1.69 3.21 15.48
CA LYS A 57 0.49 3.57 16.23
C LYS A 57 -0.70 3.88 15.32
N ALA A 58 -0.46 4.33 14.08
CA ALA A 58 -1.52 4.46 13.09
C ALA A 58 -2.02 3.07 12.66
N ILE A 59 -1.14 2.11 12.41
CA ILE A 59 -1.50 0.72 12.08
C ILE A 59 -2.29 0.07 13.24
N GLU A 60 -1.82 0.24 14.49
CA GLU A 60 -2.58 -0.21 15.67
C GLU A 60 -4.01 0.40 15.72
N ALA A 61 -4.17 1.66 15.30
CA ALA A 61 -5.47 2.32 15.25
C ALA A 61 -6.41 1.73 14.19
N TYR A 62 -5.90 1.30 13.02
CA TYR A 62 -6.71 0.54 12.04
C TYR A 62 -7.26 -0.74 12.64
N VAL A 63 -6.44 -1.47 13.40
CA VAL A 63 -6.87 -2.71 14.07
C VAL A 63 -7.91 -2.41 15.16
N ALA A 64 -7.70 -1.35 15.94
CA ALA A 64 -8.60 -0.95 17.03
C ALA A 64 -9.97 -0.43 16.54
N VAL A 65 -10.03 0.22 15.37
CA VAL A 65 -11.25 0.73 14.70
C VAL A 65 -11.78 -0.29 13.66
N PRO A 66 -11.48 -1.58 13.84
CA PRO A 66 -11.37 -2.62 12.80
C PRO A 66 -11.61 -2.19 11.34
N LEU A 67 -10.65 -1.45 10.77
CA LEU A 67 -10.62 -1.08 9.35
C LEU A 67 -9.64 -1.96 8.58
N GLY A 68 -10.12 -2.69 7.56
CA GLY A 68 -9.31 -3.61 6.75
C GLY A 68 -8.66 -3.03 5.52
N GLU A 69 -8.78 -1.73 5.29
CA GLU A 69 -8.28 -1.03 4.11
C GLU A 69 -7.64 0.31 4.48
N ALA A 70 -6.45 0.56 3.94
CA ALA A 70 -5.67 1.75 4.18
C ALA A 70 -5.18 2.40 2.88
N GLU A 71 -5.42 3.70 2.77
CA GLU A 71 -4.65 4.59 1.91
C GLU A 71 -3.51 5.20 2.74
N LEU A 72 -2.26 4.89 2.41
CA LEU A 72 -1.10 5.34 3.17
C LEU A 72 -0.72 6.77 2.78
N TRP A 73 -0.71 7.67 3.75
CA TRP A 73 -0.28 9.05 3.56
C TRP A 73 1.24 9.13 3.60
N GLN A 74 1.87 9.78 2.62
CA GLN A 74 3.32 9.94 2.56
C GLN A 74 3.94 10.50 3.85
N GLY A 75 3.21 11.31 4.65
CA GLY A 75 3.73 11.84 5.91
C GLY A 75 3.91 10.80 7.04
N HIS A 76 3.40 9.57 6.87
CA HIS A 76 3.75 8.43 7.72
C HIS A 76 4.98 7.64 7.24
N VAL A 77 5.47 7.93 6.04
CA VAL A 77 6.56 7.23 5.36
C VAL A 77 7.82 8.10 5.30
N GLU A 78 7.64 9.35 4.88
CA GLU A 78 8.70 10.33 4.71
C GLU A 78 9.16 10.93 6.05
N PRO A 79 10.41 11.43 6.15
CA PRO A 79 10.87 12.18 7.30
C PRO A 79 9.93 13.35 7.57
N ARG A 80 9.29 13.31 8.73
CA ARG A 80 8.25 14.25 9.07
C ARG A 80 8.88 15.59 9.44
N PRO A 81 8.55 16.69 8.74
CA PRO A 81 9.06 17.99 9.12
C PRO A 81 8.36 18.45 10.41
N ASP A 82 9.11 19.16 11.25
CA ASP A 82 8.53 19.93 12.35
C ASP A 82 7.69 21.07 11.76
N TYR A 83 6.36 20.91 11.75
CA TYR A 83 5.45 21.88 11.17
C TYR A 83 5.46 23.23 11.90
N ALA A 84 5.74 23.26 13.21
CA ALA A 84 5.86 24.51 13.94
C ALA A 84 7.12 25.26 13.50
N ARG A 85 8.22 24.52 13.29
CA ARG A 85 9.46 25.08 12.73
C ARG A 85 9.32 25.49 11.27
N LEU A 86 8.59 24.74 10.44
CA LEU A 86 8.41 25.03 9.00
C LEU A 86 7.90 26.45 8.73
N GLN A 87 7.02 26.96 9.58
CA GLN A 87 6.47 28.31 9.44
C GLN A 87 7.49 29.41 9.76
N GLN A 88 8.49 29.08 10.59
CA GLN A 88 9.53 30.01 11.04
C GLN A 88 10.78 29.96 10.17
N MET A 89 10.88 28.98 9.26
CA MET A 89 12.04 28.81 8.39
C MET A 89 12.14 29.91 7.33
N SER A 90 13.36 30.39 7.13
CA SER A 90 13.74 31.24 6.01
C SER A 90 13.55 30.54 4.66
N ALA A 91 13.56 31.31 3.57
CA ALA A 91 13.48 30.74 2.22
C ALA A 91 14.61 29.74 1.94
N ALA A 92 15.84 30.05 2.37
CA ALA A 92 17.00 29.19 2.19
C ALA A 92 16.85 27.85 2.94
N GLU A 93 16.38 27.89 4.20
CA GLU A 93 16.13 26.68 4.99
C GLU A 93 15.00 25.83 4.37
N LYS A 94 13.96 26.46 3.82
CA LYS A 94 12.89 25.74 3.10
C LYS A 94 13.43 25.02 1.87
N THR A 95 14.28 25.68 1.08
CA THR A 95 14.95 25.06 -0.08
C THR A 95 15.83 23.88 0.33
N GLU A 96 16.64 24.04 1.38
CA GLU A 96 17.50 22.98 1.89
C GLU A 96 16.68 21.78 2.41
N SER A 97 15.62 22.04 3.18
CA SER A 97 14.71 21.01 3.69
C SER A 97 14.04 20.22 2.56
N ARG A 98 13.59 20.91 1.51
CA ARG A 98 13.07 20.27 0.30
C ARG A 98 14.13 19.38 -0.32
N GLU A 99 15.34 19.87 -0.53
CA GLU A 99 16.41 19.06 -1.13
C GLU A 99 16.74 17.82 -0.29
N LYS A 100 16.76 17.92 1.04
CA LYS A 100 16.89 16.76 1.92
C LYS A 100 15.77 15.73 1.72
N LEU A 101 14.53 16.19 1.58
CA LEU A 101 13.40 15.30 1.29
C LEU A 101 13.52 14.62 -0.07
N ARG A 102 13.96 15.36 -1.11
CA ARG A 102 14.27 14.77 -2.42
C ARG A 102 15.32 13.68 -2.31
N GLN A 103 16.45 13.98 -1.68
CA GLN A 103 17.53 13.02 -1.53
C GLN A 103 17.05 11.78 -0.78
N TRP A 104 16.24 11.95 0.27
CA TRP A 104 15.62 10.83 0.98
C TRP A 104 14.77 9.97 0.03
N ARG A 105 13.91 10.56 -0.80
CA ARG A 105 13.07 9.81 -1.75
C ARG A 105 13.91 8.99 -2.72
N LEU A 106 14.91 9.62 -3.33
CA LEU A 106 15.75 8.98 -4.36
C LEU A 106 16.65 7.88 -3.79
N THR A 107 17.10 8.00 -2.54
CA THR A 107 18.14 7.11 -1.97
C THR A 107 17.61 6.09 -0.97
N THR A 108 16.43 6.30 -0.38
CA THR A 108 15.88 5.35 0.60
C THR A 108 15.67 3.99 -0.04
N PRO A 109 16.21 2.88 0.54
CA PRO A 109 16.05 1.55 -0.04
C PRO A 109 14.58 1.14 -0.16
N LEU A 110 14.19 0.56 -1.30
CA LEU A 110 12.84 0.03 -1.49
C LEU A 110 12.49 -1.08 -0.48
N ALA A 111 13.49 -1.73 0.11
CA ALA A 111 13.29 -2.68 1.20
C ALA A 111 12.61 -2.03 2.42
N THR A 112 12.92 -0.78 2.74
CA THR A 112 12.26 -0.02 3.82
C THR A 112 10.77 0.13 3.54
N LEU A 113 10.40 0.41 2.29
CA LEU A 113 9.01 0.55 1.86
C LEU A 113 8.28 -0.81 1.88
N ARG A 114 8.96 -1.89 1.46
CA ARG A 114 8.41 -3.25 1.58
C ARG A 114 8.08 -3.61 3.03
N GLN A 115 8.99 -3.31 3.95
CA GLN A 115 8.77 -3.54 5.38
C GLN A 115 7.56 -2.78 5.92
N ILE A 116 7.30 -1.55 5.43
CA ILE A 116 6.09 -0.81 5.79
C ILE A 116 4.84 -1.55 5.30
N GLY A 117 4.83 -1.99 4.04
CA GLY A 117 3.73 -2.80 3.50
C GLY A 117 3.52 -4.11 4.26
N ASP A 118 4.60 -4.78 4.68
CA ASP A 118 4.54 -6.00 5.49
C ASP A 118 3.86 -5.77 6.84
N LYS A 119 4.10 -4.61 7.49
CA LYS A 119 3.42 -4.26 8.75
C LYS A 119 1.91 -4.16 8.59
N PHE A 120 1.42 -3.56 7.51
CA PHE A 120 -0.02 -3.50 7.21
C PHE A 120 -0.60 -4.90 6.98
N ARG A 121 0.06 -5.72 6.14
CA ARG A 121 -0.35 -7.11 5.88
C ARG A 121 -0.40 -7.95 7.15
N ALA A 122 0.64 -7.87 7.97
CA ALA A 122 0.71 -8.56 9.25
C ALA A 122 -0.41 -8.13 10.23
N ALA A 123 -0.86 -6.88 10.15
CA ALA A 123 -1.98 -6.36 10.93
C ALA A 123 -3.36 -6.72 10.33
N GLY A 124 -3.41 -7.43 9.20
CA GLY A 124 -4.65 -7.78 8.51
C GLY A 124 -5.30 -6.60 7.76
N VAL A 125 -4.53 -5.54 7.49
CA VAL A 125 -4.98 -4.34 6.77
C VAL A 125 -4.41 -4.34 5.36
N ASP A 126 -5.25 -4.19 4.35
CA ASP A 126 -4.78 -4.02 2.98
C ASP A 126 -4.30 -2.61 2.75
N LEU A 127 -3.13 -2.49 2.14
CA LEU A 127 -2.57 -1.21 1.75
C LEU A 127 -2.87 -0.96 0.27
N TYR A 128 -4.11 -0.60 -0.07
CA TYR A 128 -4.52 -0.53 -1.47
C TYR A 128 -3.91 0.65 -2.23
N ALA A 129 -3.67 1.77 -1.54
CA ALA A 129 -3.21 3.01 -2.14
C ALA A 129 -2.08 3.68 -1.36
N TYR A 130 -1.21 4.36 -2.09
CA TYR A 130 -0.20 5.26 -1.54
C TYR A 130 -0.53 6.70 -1.97
N ASN A 131 -0.80 7.57 -1.00
CA ASN A 131 -0.98 8.99 -1.26
C ASN A 131 0.38 9.67 -1.39
N TYR A 132 0.75 9.95 -2.64
CA TYR A 132 2.00 10.61 -3.03
C TYR A 132 1.68 11.81 -3.91
N SER A 133 1.60 13.00 -3.31
CA SER A 133 1.08 14.20 -3.96
C SER A 133 2.17 14.93 -4.74
N PHE A 134 2.23 14.68 -6.05
CA PHE A 134 3.19 15.28 -6.98
C PHE A 134 3.13 16.81 -7.00
N GLN A 135 4.22 17.47 -6.61
CA GLN A 135 4.33 18.93 -6.54
C GLN A 135 5.04 19.50 -7.78
N ASP A 136 4.86 20.81 -8.03
CA ASP A 136 5.50 21.52 -9.15
C ASP A 136 7.02 21.37 -9.19
N ASP A 137 7.64 21.18 -8.03
CA ASP A 137 9.08 21.12 -7.88
C ASP A 137 9.66 19.71 -7.95
N PHE A 138 8.84 18.68 -8.17
CA PHE A 138 9.31 17.31 -8.33
C PHE A 138 10.13 17.17 -9.61
N THR A 139 11.25 16.47 -9.53
CA THR A 139 12.01 16.02 -10.70
C THR A 139 11.38 14.78 -11.33
N ASP A 140 11.72 14.43 -12.58
CA ASP A 140 11.18 13.22 -13.22
C ASP A 140 11.58 11.98 -12.42
N ALA A 141 12.83 11.94 -11.94
CA ALA A 141 13.30 10.90 -11.04
C ALA A 141 12.49 10.78 -9.74
N GLU A 142 11.98 11.88 -9.16
CA GLU A 142 11.08 11.80 -8.00
C GLU A 142 9.71 11.24 -8.37
N ILE A 143 9.20 11.58 -9.56
CA ILE A 143 7.93 11.04 -10.07
C ILE A 143 8.07 9.51 -10.27
N ASP A 144 9.09 9.06 -11.01
CA ASP A 144 9.39 7.65 -11.26
C ASP A 144 9.57 6.89 -9.94
N ARG A 145 10.31 7.50 -9.00
CA ARG A 145 10.55 6.92 -7.69
C ARG A 145 9.26 6.74 -6.89
N GLY A 146 8.28 7.63 -7.04
CA GLY A 146 6.96 7.48 -6.45
C GLY A 146 6.27 6.19 -6.86
N PHE A 147 6.36 5.81 -8.15
CA PHE A 147 5.82 4.54 -8.65
C PHE A 147 6.56 3.33 -8.10
N GLU A 148 7.89 3.39 -8.00
CA GLU A 148 8.69 2.33 -7.39
C GLU A 148 8.37 2.14 -5.90
N MET A 149 8.18 3.24 -5.17
CA MET A 149 7.76 3.22 -3.76
C MET A 149 6.38 2.60 -3.59
N ALA A 150 5.40 3.01 -4.40
CA ALA A 150 4.05 2.45 -4.36
C ALA A 150 4.07 0.93 -4.61
N LYS A 151 4.82 0.48 -5.63
CA LYS A 151 5.02 -0.96 -5.90
C LYS A 151 5.69 -1.68 -4.74
N ALA A 152 6.71 -1.08 -4.12
CA ALA A 152 7.40 -1.65 -2.98
C ALA A 152 6.50 -1.78 -1.74
N LEU A 153 5.64 -0.79 -1.48
CA LEU A 153 4.60 -0.87 -0.44
C LEU A 153 3.59 -2.00 -0.69
N GLY A 154 3.42 -2.41 -1.95
CA GLY A 154 2.37 -3.33 -2.39
C GLY A 154 1.05 -2.62 -2.74
N ALA A 155 1.08 -1.29 -2.83
CA ALA A 155 -0.06 -0.49 -3.26
C ALA A 155 -0.30 -0.64 -4.77
N LYS A 156 -1.57 -0.59 -5.17
CA LYS A 156 -2.01 -0.71 -6.57
C LYS A 156 -2.39 0.64 -7.18
N VAL A 157 -2.58 1.64 -6.32
CA VAL A 157 -3.05 2.97 -6.69
C VAL A 157 -2.14 4.01 -6.04
N ILE A 158 -1.81 5.06 -6.80
CA ILE A 158 -1.33 6.31 -6.22
C ILE A 158 -2.50 7.29 -6.21
N THR A 159 -2.81 7.83 -5.05
CA THR A 159 -3.70 8.99 -4.93
C THR A 159 -2.85 10.23 -4.79
N ALA A 160 -3.28 11.36 -5.36
CA ALA A 160 -2.47 12.57 -5.35
C ALA A 160 -3.34 13.83 -5.45
N SER A 161 -3.08 14.80 -4.58
CA SER A 161 -3.46 16.19 -4.83
C SER A 161 -2.35 16.85 -5.66
N ALA A 162 -2.20 16.39 -6.91
CA ALA A 162 -1.10 16.78 -7.79
C ALA A 162 -1.28 18.21 -8.34
N ASN A 163 -0.18 18.94 -8.49
CA ASN A 163 -0.20 20.18 -9.26
C ASN A 163 -0.44 19.87 -10.74
N GLN A 164 -1.26 20.68 -11.42
CA GLN A 164 -1.63 20.45 -12.83
C GLN A 164 -0.42 20.36 -13.76
N LYS A 165 0.67 21.08 -13.48
CA LYS A 165 1.89 21.06 -14.29
C LYS A 165 2.64 19.73 -14.22
N ALA A 166 2.44 18.94 -13.17
CA ALA A 166 3.06 17.62 -13.04
C ALA A 166 2.33 16.55 -13.87
N VAL A 167 1.05 16.74 -14.20
CA VAL A 167 0.20 15.72 -14.84
C VAL A 167 0.78 15.14 -16.14
N PRO A 168 1.27 15.94 -17.11
CA PRO A 168 1.85 15.37 -18.33
C PRO A 168 3.08 14.50 -18.06
N ARG A 169 3.86 14.83 -17.02
CA ARG A 169 5.08 14.11 -16.64
C ARG A 169 4.74 12.79 -15.93
N ILE A 170 3.70 12.80 -15.07
CA ILE A 170 3.17 11.59 -14.44
C ILE A 170 2.69 10.58 -15.49
N ALA A 171 2.04 11.05 -16.56
CA ALA A 171 1.56 10.18 -17.63
C ALA A 171 2.69 9.54 -18.47
N ALA A 172 3.90 10.10 -18.42
CA ALA A 172 5.06 9.64 -19.19
C ALA A 172 6.04 8.77 -18.38
N ALA A 173 5.80 8.62 -17.07
CA ALA A 173 6.63 7.87 -16.12
C ALA A 173 6.36 6.36 -16.11
#